data_AF-A0A449B9R2-F1
#
_entry.id   AF-A0A449B9R2-F1
#
_cell.length_a   1.000
_cell.length_b   1.000
_cell.length_c   1.000
_cell.angle_alpha   90.00
_cell.angle_beta   90.00
_cell.angle_gamma   90.00
#
_symmetry.space_group_name_H-M   'P 1'
#
loop_
_entity.id
_entity.type
_entity.pdbx_description
1 polymer ?
#
loop_
_entity_poly.entity_id
_entity_poly.type
_entity_poly.pdbx_seq_one_letter_code
_entity_poly.pdbx_strand_id
1 'polypeptide(L)'
;MFDAYNQGLAKGSLIVLGARPGVGKTAFALNLIAAVAHKAKGRLKRPLNVLLISLEMHRKEIMARLFAHLAQIPITNFSEQTWKDTAENKARMEFALNFINLNLNLLIAEQSLHEQSDIDAFVKFIPLINLKHPLDLVIVDHLQHLHYPNETLRTYEVGKAVDTFKQIAKENQIPIILLFQLNRESVQEQTLPTLKHLKDSASIEAAADQIILLSKSKHKLSNGNFVDICFFNMAKNRANSLTDSYMVFNGETLTFKELKK
;
A
#
# COMPACT_ATOMS: atom_id res chain seq x y z
N MET A 1 -1.02 11.85 -9.98
CA MET A 1 -1.71 11.72 -8.68
C MET A 1 -0.80 11.83 -7.47
N PHE A 2 0.33 11.13 -7.42
CA PHE A 2 1.38 11.46 -6.45
C PHE A 2 2.52 12.18 -7.17
N ASP A 3 2.77 13.45 -6.87
CA ASP A 3 4.15 13.95 -6.88
C ASP A 3 4.87 13.32 -5.68
N ALA A 4 5.11 12.02 -5.84
CA ALA A 4 5.49 11.05 -4.82
C ALA A 4 6.73 11.47 -4.04
N TYR A 5 7.55 12.33 -4.65
CA TYR A 5 8.84 12.71 -4.11
C TYR A 5 8.87 14.06 -3.40
N ASN A 6 7.90 14.95 -3.64
CA ASN A 6 7.97 16.32 -3.08
C ASN A 6 6.80 16.71 -2.17
N GLN A 7 5.66 16.01 -2.19
CA GLN A 7 4.49 16.46 -1.41
C GLN A 7 3.64 15.34 -0.76
N GLY A 8 3.93 14.07 -1.04
CA GLY A 8 3.18 12.91 -0.48
C GLY A 8 3.96 12.05 0.53
N LEU A 9 5.21 11.68 0.22
CA LEU A 9 6.04 10.78 1.05
C LEU A 9 7.21 11.54 1.69
N ALA A 10 6.89 12.58 2.47
CA ALA A 10 7.91 13.35 3.17
C ALA A 10 8.65 12.49 4.21
N LYS A 11 9.94 12.74 4.41
CA LYS A 11 10.70 12.08 5.48
C LYS A 11 10.02 12.32 6.84
N GLY A 12 9.86 11.26 7.62
CA GLY A 12 9.17 11.31 8.90
C GLY A 12 7.66 11.46 8.85
N SER A 13 7.05 11.36 7.66
CA SER A 13 5.60 11.33 7.54
C SER A 13 5.02 9.94 7.77
N LEU A 14 3.81 9.93 8.30
CA LEU A 14 2.97 8.76 8.42
C LEU A 14 1.75 8.92 7.50
N ILE A 15 1.63 7.99 6.56
CA ILE A 15 0.51 7.90 5.63
C ILE A 15 -0.34 6.69 6.02
N VAL A 16 -1.64 6.89 6.15
CA VAL A 16 -2.60 5.79 6.37
C VAL A 16 -3.38 5.56 5.09
N LEU A 17 -3.34 4.33 4.58
CA LEU A 17 -4.09 3.88 3.41
C LEU A 17 -5.22 2.96 3.84
N GLY A 18 -6.41 3.54 4.01
CA GLY A 18 -7.65 2.84 4.33
C GLY A 18 -8.33 2.28 3.09
N ALA A 19 -8.76 1.02 3.10
CA ALA A 19 -9.59 0.47 2.04
C ALA A 19 -10.61 -0.55 2.58
N ARG A 20 -11.75 -0.70 1.90
CA ARG A 20 -12.65 -1.84 2.15
C ARG A 20 -12.00 -3.15 1.68
N PRO A 21 -12.40 -4.31 2.23
CA PRO A 21 -11.97 -5.62 1.72
C PRO A 21 -12.25 -5.76 0.21
N GLY A 22 -11.34 -6.38 -0.53
CA GLY A 22 -11.50 -6.63 -1.97
C GLY A 22 -11.30 -5.41 -2.89
N VAL A 23 -11.01 -4.22 -2.35
CA VAL A 23 -10.75 -3.00 -3.16
C VAL A 23 -9.36 -3.03 -3.83
N GLY A 24 -8.45 -3.90 -3.36
CA GLY A 24 -7.08 -3.98 -3.88
C GLY A 24 -6.07 -3.12 -3.12
N LYS A 25 -6.21 -3.01 -1.79
CA LYS A 25 -5.35 -2.23 -0.88
C LYS A 25 -3.84 -2.51 -1.08
N THR A 26 -3.47 -3.78 -1.01
CA THR A 26 -2.08 -4.24 -1.24
C THR A 26 -1.64 -4.01 -2.68
N ALA A 27 -2.51 -4.27 -3.65
CA ALA A 27 -2.22 -3.99 -5.06
C ALA A 27 -1.92 -2.51 -5.30
N PHE A 28 -2.70 -1.61 -4.69
CA PHE A 28 -2.47 -0.17 -4.75
C PHE A 28 -1.12 0.22 -4.14
N ALA A 29 -0.77 -0.35 -2.98
CA ALA A 29 0.54 -0.11 -2.36
C ALA A 29 1.71 -0.53 -3.28
N LEU A 30 1.58 -1.68 -3.96
CA LEU A 30 2.58 -2.15 -4.92
C LEU A 30 2.66 -1.26 -6.18
N ASN A 31 1.53 -0.77 -6.68
CA ASN A 31 1.50 0.21 -7.78
C ASN A 31 2.19 1.51 -7.35
N LEU A 32 1.97 1.96 -6.10
CA LEU A 32 2.62 3.14 -5.55
C LEU A 32 4.13 2.93 -5.45
N ILE A 33 4.61 1.78 -4.94
CA ILE A 33 6.05 1.44 -4.91
C ILE A 33 6.64 1.53 -6.31
N ALA A 34 6.02 0.88 -7.29
CA ALA A 34 6.51 0.90 -8.67
C ALA A 34 6.56 2.33 -9.24
N ALA A 35 5.52 3.14 -9.00
CA ALA A 35 5.49 4.53 -9.43
C ALA A 35 6.58 5.38 -8.75
N VAL A 36 6.82 5.20 -7.45
CA VAL A 36 7.87 5.89 -6.70
C VAL A 36 9.25 5.48 -7.23
N ALA A 37 9.49 4.18 -7.39
CA ALA A 37 10.75 3.64 -7.90
C ALA A 37 11.07 4.17 -9.31
N HIS A 38 10.06 4.21 -10.18
CA HIS A 38 10.20 4.76 -11.53
C HIS A 38 10.54 6.26 -11.50
N LYS A 39 9.86 7.05 -10.66
CA LYS A 39 10.09 8.51 -10.54
C LYS A 39 11.39 8.86 -9.82
N ALA A 40 11.91 7.98 -8.98
CA ALA A 40 13.20 8.18 -8.32
C ALA A 40 14.37 8.12 -9.32
N LYS A 41 14.16 7.54 -10.51
CA LYS A 41 15.15 7.46 -11.59
C LYS A 41 15.64 8.86 -11.97
N GLY A 42 16.93 9.11 -11.74
CA GLY A 42 17.57 10.41 -11.98
C GLY A 42 17.67 11.32 -10.75
N ARG A 43 16.93 11.04 -9.68
CA ARG A 43 17.09 11.71 -8.36
C ARG A 43 17.92 10.86 -7.41
N LEU A 44 17.69 9.56 -7.40
CA LEU A 44 18.53 8.59 -6.72
C LEU A 44 19.56 8.03 -7.70
N LYS A 45 20.81 7.97 -7.25
CA LYS A 45 21.90 7.25 -7.95
C LYS A 45 21.87 5.74 -7.70
N ARG A 46 20.84 5.24 -7.02
CA ARG A 46 20.64 3.85 -6.61
C ARG A 46 19.15 3.47 -6.70
N PRO A 47 18.81 2.17 -6.71
CA PRO A 47 17.43 1.71 -6.53
C PRO A 47 16.78 2.28 -5.27
N LEU A 48 15.45 2.41 -5.31
CA LEU A 48 14.62 2.74 -4.15
C LEU A 48 14.67 1.56 -3.16
N ASN A 49 15.09 1.82 -1.93
CA ASN A 49 15.12 0.81 -0.87
C ASN A 49 13.77 0.84 -0.14
N VAL A 50 13.00 -0.25 -0.24
CA VAL A 50 11.68 -0.37 0.38
C VAL A 50 11.64 -1.57 1.30
N LEU A 51 11.16 -1.36 2.53
CA LEU A 51 10.79 -2.44 3.43
C LEU A 51 9.27 -2.62 3.41
N LEU A 52 8.80 -3.79 3.00
CA LEU A 52 7.40 -4.19 3.10
C LEU A 52 7.27 -5.25 4.19
N ILE A 53 6.59 -4.89 5.28
CA ILE A 53 6.20 -5.78 6.36
C ILE A 53 4.81 -6.31 6.04
N SER A 54 4.70 -7.62 5.86
CA SER A 54 3.45 -8.30 5.56
C SER A 54 3.06 -9.20 6.73
N LEU A 55 1.93 -8.89 7.33
CA LEU A 55 1.32 -9.59 8.46
C LEU A 55 0.21 -10.56 8.00
N GLU A 56 -0.29 -10.40 6.78
CA GLU A 56 -1.36 -11.24 6.22
C GLU A 56 -0.85 -12.17 5.11
N MET A 57 -0.01 -11.66 4.22
CA MET A 57 0.32 -12.34 2.96
C MET A 57 1.76 -12.84 2.93
N HIS A 58 1.97 -13.99 2.31
CA HIS A 58 3.32 -14.52 2.10
C HIS A 58 4.09 -13.75 1.02
N ARG A 59 5.43 -13.83 1.07
CA ARG A 59 6.32 -13.20 0.09
C ARG A 59 5.97 -13.58 -1.34
N LYS A 60 5.67 -14.86 -1.60
CA LYS A 60 5.30 -15.36 -2.95
C LYS A 60 4.07 -14.65 -3.51
N GLU A 61 3.07 -14.42 -2.65
CA GLU A 61 1.83 -13.77 -3.02
C GLU A 61 2.03 -12.28 -3.34
N ILE A 62 2.88 -11.59 -2.58
CA ILE A 62 3.24 -10.20 -2.83
C ILE A 62 3.98 -10.08 -4.16
N MET A 63 4.98 -10.94 -4.38
CA MET A 63 5.76 -10.94 -5.62
C MET A 63 4.90 -11.27 -6.84
N ALA A 64 3.98 -12.22 -6.75
CA ALA A 64 3.03 -12.52 -7.81
C ALA A 64 2.20 -11.30 -8.22
N ARG A 65 1.71 -10.52 -7.23
CA ARG A 65 0.96 -9.28 -7.49
C ARG A 65 1.84 -8.20 -8.12
N LEU A 66 3.08 -8.06 -7.67
CA LEU A 66 4.04 -7.12 -8.26
C LEU A 66 4.36 -7.49 -9.72
N PHE A 67 4.58 -8.78 -10.02
CA PHE A 67 4.80 -9.24 -11.39
C PHE A 67 3.57 -9.07 -12.27
N ALA A 68 2.37 -9.43 -11.79
CA ALA A 68 1.14 -9.20 -12.54
C ALA A 68 0.98 -7.72 -12.93
N HIS A 69 1.28 -6.82 -12.00
CA HIS A 69 1.30 -5.38 -12.25
C HIS A 69 2.37 -4.97 -13.26
N LEU A 70 3.64 -5.31 -13.05
CA LEU A 70 4.74 -4.82 -13.89
C LEU A 70 4.74 -5.44 -15.29
N ALA A 71 4.47 -6.74 -15.39
CA ALA A 71 4.45 -7.48 -16.64
C ALA A 71 3.13 -7.31 -17.40
N GLN A 72 2.08 -6.76 -16.77
CA GLN A 72 0.73 -6.69 -17.33
C GLN A 72 0.23 -8.09 -17.75
N ILE A 73 0.43 -9.07 -16.87
CA ILE A 73 0.00 -10.46 -17.04
C ILE A 73 -1.08 -10.74 -15.98
N PRO A 74 -2.15 -11.49 -16.31
CA PRO A 74 -3.19 -11.83 -15.34
C PRO A 74 -2.62 -12.48 -14.08
N ILE A 75 -3.08 -12.05 -12.91
CA ILE A 75 -2.67 -12.59 -11.60
C ILE A 75 -2.95 -14.09 -11.49
N THR A 76 -4.02 -14.56 -12.14
CA THR A 76 -4.40 -15.99 -12.20
C THR A 76 -3.29 -16.85 -12.81
N ASN A 77 -2.53 -16.33 -13.77
CA ASN A 77 -1.38 -17.06 -14.34
C ASN A 77 -0.31 -17.40 -13.29
N PHE A 78 -0.19 -16.56 -12.24
CA PHE A 78 0.76 -16.78 -11.15
C PHE A 78 0.12 -17.58 -10.02
N SER A 79 -1.11 -17.26 -9.60
CA SER A 79 -1.76 -17.92 -8.46
C SER A 79 -2.25 -19.33 -8.78
N GLU A 80 -2.73 -19.57 -9.99
CA GLU A 80 -3.28 -20.86 -10.43
C GLU A 80 -2.29 -21.65 -11.29
N GLN A 81 -1.08 -21.11 -11.51
CA GLN A 81 -0.03 -21.72 -12.34
C GLN A 81 -0.47 -22.00 -13.79
N THR A 82 -1.41 -21.22 -14.32
CA THR A 82 -1.92 -21.31 -15.70
C THR A 82 -1.02 -20.60 -16.72
N TRP A 83 0.27 -20.45 -16.39
CA TRP A 83 1.27 -19.75 -17.20
C TRP A 83 1.40 -20.34 -18.60
N LYS A 84 1.36 -19.47 -19.62
CA LYS A 84 1.64 -19.83 -21.02
C LYS A 84 3.01 -19.31 -21.41
N ASP A 85 3.87 -20.21 -21.86
CA ASP A 85 5.25 -19.90 -22.23
C ASP A 85 5.38 -19.27 -23.63
N THR A 86 4.70 -18.15 -23.85
CA THR A 86 4.75 -17.41 -25.12
C THR A 86 5.94 -16.44 -25.15
N ALA A 87 6.44 -16.13 -26.34
CA ALA A 87 7.50 -15.12 -26.52
C ALA A 87 7.08 -13.75 -25.95
N GLU A 88 5.81 -13.39 -26.09
CA GLU A 88 5.24 -12.16 -25.53
C GLU A 88 5.30 -12.14 -23.99
N ASN A 89 4.90 -13.23 -23.34
CA ASN A 89 4.93 -13.34 -21.88
C ASN A 89 6.37 -13.32 -21.35
N LYS A 90 7.32 -13.96 -22.05
CA LYS A 90 8.75 -13.90 -21.72
C LYS A 90 9.27 -12.46 -21.76
N ALA A 91 9.00 -11.73 -22.84
CA ALA A 91 9.43 -10.34 -23.00
C ALA A 91 8.84 -9.42 -21.92
N ARG A 92 7.55 -9.61 -21.58
CA ARG A 92 6.88 -8.87 -20.49
C ARG A 92 7.49 -9.16 -19.12
N MET A 93 7.84 -10.40 -18.83
CA MET A 93 8.51 -10.77 -17.58
C MET A 93 9.95 -10.25 -17.51
N GLU A 94 10.68 -10.31 -18.62
CA GLU A 94 12.02 -9.73 -18.71
C GLU A 94 11.99 -8.23 -18.42
N PHE A 95 11.00 -7.50 -18.97
CA PHE A 95 10.78 -6.10 -18.63
C PHE A 95 10.54 -5.89 -17.12
N ALA A 96 9.67 -6.69 -16.50
CA ALA A 96 9.38 -6.59 -15.07
C ALA A 96 10.62 -6.87 -14.19
N LEU A 97 11.40 -7.90 -14.53
CA LEU A 97 12.65 -8.24 -13.84
C LEU A 97 13.68 -7.12 -13.98
N ASN A 98 13.86 -6.58 -15.18
CA ASN A 98 14.76 -5.46 -15.43
C ASN A 98 14.32 -4.21 -14.66
N PHE A 99 13.02 -3.95 -14.59
CA PHE A 99 12.49 -2.85 -13.78
C PHE A 99 12.85 -3.02 -12.31
N ILE A 100 12.62 -4.19 -11.73
CA ILE A 100 12.93 -4.47 -10.31
C ILE A 100 14.43 -4.29 -10.07
N ASN A 101 15.26 -5.00 -10.83
CA ASN A 101 16.71 -5.01 -10.64
C ASN A 101 17.35 -3.61 -10.73
N LEU A 102 16.84 -2.75 -11.62
CA LEU A 102 17.42 -1.43 -11.85
C LEU A 102 16.85 -0.35 -10.93
N ASN A 103 15.62 -0.49 -10.44
CA ASN A 103 14.91 0.61 -9.80
C ASN A 103 14.42 0.33 -8.38
N LEU A 104 14.30 -0.93 -7.95
CA LEU A 104 13.67 -1.31 -6.69
C LEU A 104 14.44 -2.39 -5.93
N ASN A 105 14.90 -2.05 -4.73
CA ASN A 105 15.36 -3.01 -3.74
C ASN A 105 14.25 -3.23 -2.71
N LEU A 106 13.44 -4.27 -2.91
CA LEU A 106 12.29 -4.60 -2.08
C LEU A 106 12.63 -5.70 -1.07
N LEU A 107 12.70 -5.34 0.21
CA LEU A 107 12.81 -6.27 1.32
C LEU A 107 11.41 -6.64 1.82
N ILE A 108 11.09 -7.93 1.86
CA ILE A 108 9.79 -8.43 2.36
C ILE A 108 10.01 -9.20 3.65
N ALA A 109 9.55 -8.61 4.76
CA ALA A 109 9.44 -9.28 6.05
C ALA A 109 8.03 -9.87 6.16
N GLU A 110 7.91 -11.19 6.14
CA GLU A 110 6.64 -11.88 6.37
C GLU A 110 6.60 -12.41 7.80
N GLN A 111 5.45 -12.30 8.44
CA GLN A 111 5.23 -12.87 9.77
C GLN A 111 5.04 -14.39 9.66
N SER A 112 5.74 -15.16 10.50
CA SER A 112 5.46 -16.60 10.64
C SER A 112 4.11 -16.78 11.33
N LEU A 113 3.31 -17.75 10.90
CA LEU A 113 1.97 -18.08 11.47
C LEU A 113 2.00 -18.35 12.99
N HIS A 114 3.18 -18.58 13.57
CA HIS A 114 3.38 -18.90 14.99
C HIS A 114 3.96 -17.75 15.83
N GLU A 115 4.45 -16.68 15.22
CA GLU A 115 5.01 -15.54 15.94
C GLU A 115 4.07 -14.35 15.83
N GLN A 116 3.25 -14.15 16.86
CA GLN A 116 2.48 -12.93 17.01
C GLN A 116 3.44 -11.75 17.21
N SER A 117 3.59 -10.92 16.18
CA SER A 117 4.44 -9.74 16.22
C SER A 117 3.70 -8.63 16.96
N ASP A 118 4.18 -8.32 18.15
CA ASP A 118 3.81 -7.11 18.88
C ASP A 118 4.42 -5.88 18.20
N ILE A 119 3.83 -4.71 18.43
CA ILE A 119 4.35 -3.42 17.95
C ILE A 119 5.81 -3.20 18.36
N ASP A 120 6.20 -3.70 19.53
CA ASP A 120 7.57 -3.59 20.07
C ASP A 120 8.62 -4.27 19.20
N ALA A 121 8.23 -5.31 18.45
CA ALA A 121 9.14 -5.94 17.48
C ALA A 121 9.52 -4.96 16.36
N PHE A 122 8.58 -4.14 15.90
CA PHE A 122 8.80 -3.16 14.82
C PHE A 122 9.64 -1.97 15.28
N VAL A 123 9.50 -1.55 16.54
CA VAL A 123 10.33 -0.49 17.16
C VAL A 123 11.82 -0.83 17.08
N LYS A 124 12.18 -2.12 17.19
CA LYS A 124 13.58 -2.57 17.07
C LYS A 124 13.95 -2.92 15.64
N PHE A 125 13.06 -3.60 14.92
CA PHE A 125 13.34 -4.14 13.60
C PHE A 125 13.56 -3.05 12.54
N ILE A 126 12.66 -2.07 12.44
CA ILE A 126 12.74 -1.05 11.37
C ILE A 126 14.03 -0.21 11.48
N PRO A 127 14.41 0.32 12.65
CA PRO A 127 15.68 1.06 12.78
C PRO A 127 16.91 0.19 12.50
N LEU A 128 16.89 -1.08 12.94
CA LEU A 128 17.99 -2.01 12.68
C LEU A 128 18.18 -2.28 11.19
N ILE A 129 17.08 -2.51 10.45
CA ILE A 129 17.15 -2.67 8.99
C ILE A 129 17.63 -1.38 8.34
N ASN A 130 17.12 -0.21 8.77
CA ASN A 130 17.53 1.07 8.22
C ASN A 130 19.03 1.36 8.41
N LEU A 131 19.61 0.92 9.54
CA LEU A 131 21.04 1.06 9.79
C LEU A 131 21.90 0.26 8.81
N LYS A 132 21.44 -0.96 8.45
CA LYS A 132 22.15 -1.85 7.51
C LYS A 132 21.86 -1.54 6.05
N HIS A 133 20.62 -1.15 5.77
CA HIS A 133 20.06 -0.90 4.45
C HIS A 133 19.21 0.38 4.53
N PRO A 134 19.80 1.57 4.30
CA PRO A 134 19.07 2.83 4.41
C PRO A 134 17.79 2.84 3.60
N LEU A 135 16.65 2.93 4.28
CA LEU A 135 15.33 2.79 3.67
C LEU A 135 14.84 4.14 3.16
N ASP A 136 14.19 4.12 2.00
CA ASP A 136 13.50 5.29 1.45
C ASP A 136 11.99 5.26 1.74
N LEU A 137 11.44 4.08 2.05
CA LEU A 137 10.03 3.86 2.32
C LEU A 137 9.82 2.59 3.15
N VAL A 138 8.90 2.65 4.11
CA VAL A 138 8.37 1.48 4.81
C VAL A 138 6.88 1.34 4.53
N ILE A 139 6.42 0.11 4.28
CA ILE A 139 5.01 -0.24 4.17
C ILE A 139 4.69 -1.36 5.17
N VAL A 140 3.56 -1.24 5.87
CA VAL A 140 3.06 -2.25 6.81
C VAL A 140 1.65 -2.70 6.40
N ASP A 141 1.51 -3.98 6.04
CA ASP A 141 0.26 -4.61 5.57
C ASP A 141 -0.18 -5.75 6.49
N HIS A 142 -1.14 -5.60 7.40
CA HIS A 142 -1.87 -4.39 7.78
C HIS A 142 -2.13 -4.38 9.28
N LEU A 143 -2.30 -3.19 9.86
CA LEU A 143 -2.31 -2.96 11.32
C LEU A 143 -3.26 -3.87 12.10
N GLN A 144 -4.41 -4.23 11.53
CA GLN A 144 -5.40 -5.05 12.23
C GLN A 144 -4.90 -6.45 12.59
N HIS A 145 -3.81 -6.94 11.98
CA HIS A 145 -3.22 -8.27 12.21
C HIS A 145 -2.09 -8.27 13.25
N LEU A 146 -1.74 -7.11 13.81
CA LEU A 146 -0.86 -7.06 14.97
C LEU A 146 -1.50 -7.79 16.14
N HIS A 147 -0.66 -8.41 16.97
CA HIS A 147 -1.12 -8.96 18.22
C HIS A 147 -1.40 -7.83 19.21
N TYR A 148 -2.57 -7.88 19.82
CA TYR A 148 -3.00 -6.92 20.82
C TYR A 148 -3.22 -7.69 22.13
N PRO A 149 -2.44 -7.41 23.20
CA PRO A 149 -2.53 -8.15 24.46
C PRO A 149 -3.93 -8.13 25.07
N ASN A 150 -4.71 -7.08 24.80
CA ASN A 150 -6.06 -6.93 25.27
C ASN A 150 -7.04 -6.61 24.13
N GLU A 151 -7.74 -7.63 23.64
CA GLU A 151 -8.74 -7.49 22.58
C GLU A 151 -9.91 -6.57 22.97
N THR A 152 -10.25 -6.47 24.26
CA THR A 152 -11.33 -5.57 24.73
C THR A 152 -10.96 -4.09 24.57
N LEU A 153 -9.66 -3.78 24.47
CA LEU A 153 -9.11 -2.45 24.26
C LEU A 153 -8.51 -2.28 22.86
N ARG A 154 -8.94 -3.09 21.89
CA ARG A 154 -8.38 -3.09 20.53
C ARG A 154 -8.27 -1.70 19.90
N THR A 155 -9.26 -0.85 20.10
CA THR A 155 -9.24 0.55 19.63
C THR A 155 -8.04 1.32 20.18
N TYR A 156 -7.83 1.24 21.49
CA TYR A 156 -6.72 1.92 22.17
C TYR A 156 -5.38 1.36 21.70
N GLU A 157 -5.26 0.04 21.59
CA GLU A 157 -4.03 -0.61 21.13
C GLU A 157 -3.68 -0.28 19.67
N VAL A 158 -4.68 -0.20 18.78
CA VAL A 158 -4.49 0.28 17.40
C VAL A 158 -4.01 1.73 17.41
N GLY A 159 -4.59 2.58 18.25
CA GLY A 159 -4.15 3.97 18.41
C GLY A 159 -2.68 4.06 18.83
N LYS A 160 -2.30 3.31 19.88
CA LYS A 160 -0.91 3.20 20.35
C LYS A 160 0.02 2.71 19.24
N ALA A 161 -0.37 1.70 18.46
CA ALA A 161 0.43 1.21 17.35
C ALA A 161 0.68 2.30 16.29
N VAL A 162 -0.35 3.08 15.95
CA VAL A 162 -0.23 4.17 14.97
C VAL A 162 0.69 5.28 15.48
N ASP A 163 0.57 5.67 16.74
CA ASP A 163 1.47 6.64 17.37
C ASP A 163 2.92 6.15 17.39
N THR A 164 3.14 4.87 17.71
CA THR A 164 4.47 4.26 17.66
C THR A 164 5.05 4.30 16.26
N PHE A 165 4.29 3.95 15.22
CA PHE A 165 4.77 4.08 13.83
C PHE A 165 5.04 5.54 13.45
N LYS A 166 4.25 6.50 13.92
CA LYS A 166 4.52 7.92 13.70
C LYS A 166 5.86 8.34 14.32
N GLN A 167 6.16 7.85 15.51
CA GLN A 167 7.43 8.08 16.19
C GLN A 167 8.60 7.46 15.41
N ILE A 168 8.49 6.19 15.02
CA ILE A 168 9.51 5.49 14.20
C ILE A 168 9.79 6.27 12.92
N ALA A 169 8.74 6.71 12.22
CA ALA A 169 8.86 7.51 11.00
C ALA A 169 9.72 8.75 11.26
N LYS A 170 9.34 9.56 12.26
CA LYS A 170 10.00 10.81 12.61
C LYS A 170 11.46 10.62 13.04
N GLU A 171 11.73 9.67 13.92
CA GLU A 171 13.07 9.44 14.45
C GLU A 171 14.04 8.94 13.38
N ASN A 172 13.56 8.08 12.48
CA ASN A 172 14.39 7.51 11.42
C ASN A 172 14.37 8.34 10.13
N GLN A 173 13.57 9.40 10.06
CA GLN A 173 13.39 10.24 8.88
C GLN A 173 12.99 9.44 7.62
N ILE A 174 12.11 8.45 7.80
CA ILE A 174 11.58 7.60 6.72
C ILE A 174 10.06 7.76 6.63
N PRO A 175 9.47 7.94 5.43
CA PRO A 175 8.03 7.86 5.26
C PRO A 175 7.53 6.43 5.52
N ILE A 176 6.46 6.31 6.31
CA ILE A 176 5.79 5.02 6.58
C ILE A 176 4.36 5.05 6.03
N ILE A 177 3.99 4.01 5.29
CA ILE A 177 2.62 3.77 4.83
C ILE A 177 2.02 2.62 5.63
N LEU A 178 0.99 2.91 6.42
CA LEU A 178 0.22 1.91 7.15
C LEU A 178 -1.05 1.58 6.37
N LEU A 179 -1.19 0.32 6.01
CA LEU A 179 -2.39 -0.19 5.36
C LEU A 179 -3.43 -0.49 6.44
N PHE A 180 -4.66 -0.03 6.22
CA PHE A 180 -5.75 -0.14 7.18
C PHE A 180 -7.01 -0.67 6.47
N GLN A 181 -7.68 -1.64 7.07
CA GLN A 181 -8.97 -2.14 6.61
C GLN A 181 -10.14 -1.35 7.21
N LEU A 182 -11.02 -0.82 6.36
CA LEU A 182 -12.25 -0.14 6.78
C LEU A 182 -13.34 -1.13 7.19
N ASN A 183 -14.24 -0.71 8.09
CA ASN A 183 -15.36 -1.55 8.53
C ASN A 183 -16.43 -1.76 7.45
N ARG A 184 -16.98 -2.97 7.38
CA ARG A 184 -18.04 -3.37 6.44
C ARG A 184 -19.40 -2.74 6.77
N GLU A 185 -19.71 -2.56 8.05
CA GLU A 185 -21.06 -2.26 8.55
C GLU A 185 -21.52 -0.81 8.34
N SER A 186 -20.63 0.11 7.96
CA SER A 186 -20.92 1.54 8.03
C SER A 186 -21.61 2.12 6.78
N VAL A 187 -21.69 1.43 5.64
CA VAL A 187 -22.22 2.06 4.42
C VAL A 187 -22.59 1.10 3.28
N GLN A 188 -23.66 1.43 2.54
CA GLN A 188 -23.98 0.82 1.24
C GLN A 188 -22.75 0.86 0.32
N GLU A 189 -22.46 -0.23 -0.40
CA GLU A 189 -21.23 -0.41 -1.22
C GLU A 189 -20.92 0.78 -2.16
N GLN A 190 -21.91 1.57 -2.55
CA GLN A 190 -21.79 2.69 -3.49
C GLN A 190 -21.38 4.04 -2.86
N THR A 191 -21.35 4.16 -1.54
CA THR A 191 -21.01 5.42 -0.86
C THR A 191 -19.51 5.56 -0.65
N LEU A 192 -19.02 6.78 -0.86
CA LEU A 192 -17.61 7.13 -0.72
C LEU A 192 -17.18 7.01 0.75
N PRO A 193 -16.01 6.41 1.02
CA PRO A 193 -15.52 6.28 2.37
C PRO A 193 -15.12 7.65 2.91
N THR A 194 -15.53 7.94 4.14
CA THR A 194 -15.14 9.15 4.88
C THR A 194 -14.31 8.74 6.09
N LEU A 195 -13.69 9.73 6.77
CA LEU A 195 -12.96 9.52 8.01
C LEU A 195 -13.80 8.82 9.09
N LYS A 196 -15.13 8.99 9.08
CA LYS A 196 -16.05 8.31 10.00
C LYS A 196 -16.02 6.78 9.89
N HIS A 197 -15.56 6.23 8.77
CA HIS A 197 -15.45 4.78 8.57
C HIS A 197 -14.14 4.19 9.10
N LEU A 198 -13.17 5.03 9.46
CA LEU A 198 -12.11 4.68 10.38
C LEU A 198 -12.76 4.69 11.78
N LYS A 199 -13.39 3.58 12.19
CA LYS A 199 -14.11 3.50 13.48
C LYS A 199 -13.16 3.81 14.64
N ASP A 200 -13.66 4.54 15.66
CA ASP A 200 -12.98 4.86 16.92
C ASP A 200 -11.51 5.33 16.73
N SER A 201 -11.25 5.98 15.60
CA SER A 201 -9.91 6.18 15.05
C SER A 201 -9.35 7.59 15.30
N ALA A 202 -9.87 8.29 16.32
CA ALA A 202 -9.42 9.64 16.64
C ALA A 202 -7.89 9.70 16.76
N SER A 203 -7.25 8.64 17.30
CA SER A 203 -5.79 8.51 17.35
C SER A 203 -5.16 8.36 15.96
N ILE A 204 -5.75 7.59 15.05
CA ILE A 204 -5.27 7.46 13.67
C ILE A 204 -5.36 8.81 12.95
N GLU A 205 -6.51 9.46 13.06
CA GLU A 205 -6.74 10.78 12.50
C GLU A 205 -5.76 11.80 13.09
N ALA A 206 -5.54 11.81 14.40
CA ALA A 206 -4.61 12.72 15.06
C ALA A 206 -3.15 12.44 14.67
N ALA A 207 -2.73 11.18 14.53
CA ALA A 207 -1.34 10.81 14.28
C ALA A 207 -0.92 11.00 12.81
N ALA A 208 -1.75 10.56 11.87
CA ALA A 208 -1.43 10.51 10.45
C ALA A 208 -1.24 11.91 9.85
N ASP A 209 -0.23 12.07 8.98
CA ASP A 209 -0.06 13.31 8.22
C ASP A 209 -0.90 13.30 6.96
N GLN A 210 -1.09 12.11 6.38
CA GLN A 210 -1.96 11.90 5.23
C GLN A 210 -2.85 10.68 5.45
N ILE A 211 -4.11 10.80 5.06
CA ILE A 211 -5.07 9.69 5.07
C ILE A 211 -5.64 9.58 3.67
N ILE A 212 -5.51 8.38 3.11
CA ILE A 212 -5.99 8.01 1.80
C ILE A 212 -7.05 6.93 2.00
N LEU A 213 -8.24 7.15 1.46
CA LEU A 213 -9.31 6.16 1.48
C LEU A 213 -9.57 5.67 0.06
N LEU A 214 -9.55 4.35 -0.11
CA LEU A 214 -9.87 3.67 -1.35
C LEU A 214 -11.26 3.04 -1.28
N SER A 215 -12.07 3.27 -2.31
CA SER A 215 -13.30 2.51 -2.53
C SER A 215 -13.46 2.10 -3.98
N LYS A 216 -13.97 0.89 -4.17
CA LYS A 216 -14.30 0.34 -5.48
C LYS A 216 -15.78 0.56 -5.76
N SER A 217 -16.09 1.15 -6.91
CA SER A 217 -17.45 1.27 -7.44
C SER A 217 -17.47 0.82 -8.90
N LYS A 218 -18.59 0.29 -9.36
CA LYS A 218 -18.79 -0.06 -10.76
C LYS A 218 -19.35 1.14 -11.50
N HIS A 219 -18.63 1.61 -12.50
CA HIS A 219 -19.08 2.69 -13.37
C HIS A 219 -19.51 2.14 -14.72
N LYS A 220 -20.71 2.51 -15.15
CA LYS A 220 -21.24 2.14 -16.46
C LYS A 220 -20.68 3.08 -17.52
N LEU A 221 -19.97 2.52 -18.49
CA LEU A 221 -19.50 3.22 -19.67
C LEU A 221 -20.64 3.46 -20.66
N SER A 222 -20.43 4.41 -21.58
CA SER A 222 -21.39 4.78 -22.63
C SER A 222 -21.76 3.61 -23.54
N ASN A 223 -20.85 2.64 -23.70
CA ASN A 223 -21.05 1.41 -24.48
C ASN A 223 -21.81 0.31 -23.69
N GLY A 224 -22.28 0.59 -22.48
CA GLY A 224 -23.02 -0.35 -21.64
C GLY A 224 -22.15 -1.25 -20.76
N ASN A 225 -20.83 -1.30 -20.98
CA ASN A 225 -19.91 -2.09 -20.16
C ASN A 225 -19.67 -1.44 -18.80
N PHE A 226 -19.35 -2.24 -17.79
CA PHE A 226 -18.95 -1.74 -16.48
C PHE A 226 -17.44 -1.80 -16.31
N VAL A 227 -16.86 -0.75 -15.72
CA VAL A 227 -15.48 -0.74 -15.26
C VAL A 227 -15.42 -0.54 -13.76
N ASP A 228 -14.45 -1.20 -13.14
CA ASP A 228 -14.15 -0.98 -11.75
C ASP A 228 -13.39 0.35 -11.59
N ILE A 229 -14.02 1.33 -10.95
CA ILE A 229 -13.40 2.59 -10.59
C ILE A 229 -13.01 2.53 -9.12
N CYS A 230 -11.72 2.75 -8.86
CA CYS A 230 -11.23 3.05 -7.54
C CYS A 230 -11.27 4.55 -7.31
N PHE A 231 -12.09 4.99 -6.35
CA PHE A 231 -12.05 6.34 -5.86
C PHE A 231 -10.90 6.47 -4.86
N PHE A 232 -10.05 7.46 -5.11
CA PHE A 232 -8.96 7.89 -4.26
C PHE A 232 -9.42 9.17 -3.56
N ASN A 233 -9.66 9.07 -2.25
CA ASN A 233 -9.98 10.22 -1.42
C ASN A 233 -8.77 10.54 -0.55
N MET A 234 -8.16 11.70 -0.77
CA MET A 234 -7.23 12.24 0.21
C MET A 234 -8.04 12.90 1.32
N ALA A 235 -8.48 12.09 2.28
CA ALA A 235 -9.35 12.49 3.38
C ALA A 235 -8.66 13.45 4.36
N LYS A 236 -7.33 13.40 4.43
CA LYS A 236 -6.49 14.31 5.21
C LYS A 236 -5.16 14.57 4.51
N ASN A 237 -4.71 15.81 4.51
CA ASN A 237 -3.35 16.19 4.15
C ASN A 237 -2.90 17.38 5.00
N ARG A 238 -1.96 17.18 5.93
CA ARG A 238 -1.47 18.26 6.79
C ARG A 238 -0.70 19.34 6.05
N ALA A 239 -0.10 19.01 4.91
CA ALA A 239 0.83 19.89 4.22
C ALA A 239 0.20 20.69 3.07
N ASN A 240 -0.97 20.28 2.53
CA ASN A 240 -1.53 20.82 1.28
C ASN A 240 -3.06 20.62 1.17
N SER A 241 -3.65 21.09 0.06
CA SER A 241 -5.06 20.92 -0.28
C SER A 241 -5.49 19.45 -0.44
N LEU A 242 -6.72 19.14 -0.07
CA LEU A 242 -7.36 17.85 -0.33
C LEU A 242 -7.53 17.67 -1.84
N THR A 243 -7.28 16.45 -2.34
CA THR A 243 -7.46 16.10 -3.75
C THR A 243 -8.22 14.79 -3.87
N ASP A 244 -9.32 14.82 -4.61
CA ASP A 244 -10.05 13.62 -5.02
C ASP A 244 -9.65 13.21 -6.43
N SER A 245 -9.66 11.91 -6.66
CA SER A 245 -9.15 11.34 -7.90
C SER A 245 -9.82 10.03 -8.23
N TYR A 246 -10.12 9.83 -9.52
CA TYR A 246 -10.73 8.59 -10.01
C TYR A 246 -9.70 7.79 -10.80
N MET A 247 -9.51 6.54 -10.42
CA MET A 247 -8.65 5.60 -11.11
C MET A 247 -9.47 4.42 -11.62
N VAL A 248 -9.15 3.92 -12.81
CA VAL A 248 -9.63 2.62 -13.28
C VAL A 248 -8.76 1.55 -12.65
N PHE A 249 -9.40 0.59 -11.99
CA PHE A 249 -8.74 -0.59 -11.45
C PHE A 249 -8.95 -1.76 -12.41
N ASN A 250 -7.87 -2.33 -12.93
CA ASN A 250 -7.90 -3.60 -13.65
C ASN A 250 -7.58 -4.72 -12.65
N GLY A 251 -8.59 -5.52 -12.30
CA GLY A 251 -8.45 -6.63 -11.36
C GLY A 251 -7.64 -7.83 -11.88
N GLU A 252 -7.55 -8.02 -13.19
CA GLU A 252 -6.76 -9.11 -13.78
C GLU A 252 -5.27 -8.84 -13.61
N THR A 253 -4.82 -7.63 -13.91
CA THR A 253 -3.39 -7.23 -13.84
C THR A 253 -3.07 -6.44 -12.58
N LEU A 254 -4.03 -6.26 -11.67
CA LEU A 254 -3.91 -5.50 -10.43
C LEU A 254 -3.35 -4.09 -10.63
N THR A 255 -3.75 -3.43 -11.73
CA THR A 255 -3.20 -2.15 -12.14
C THR A 255 -4.19 -1.01 -11.93
N PHE A 256 -3.70 0.13 -11.45
CA PHE A 256 -4.46 1.37 -11.32
C PHE A 256 -4.02 2.37 -12.38
N LYS A 257 -4.98 2.93 -13.15
CA LYS A 257 -4.71 3.94 -14.18
C LYS A 257 -5.59 5.16 -13.94
N GLU A 258 -5.01 6.36 -14.02
CA GLU A 258 -5.80 7.59 -13.93
C GLU A 258 -6.79 7.67 -15.10
N LEU A 259 -8.05 8.02 -14.83
CA LEU A 259 -8.97 8.45 -15.87
C LEU A 259 -8.48 9.80 -16.39
N LYS A 260 -7.95 9.82 -17.62
CA LYS A 260 -7.71 11.09 -18.32
C LYS A 260 -9.06 11.75 -18.55
N LYS A 261 -9.19 13.00 -18.10
CA LYS A 261 -10.35 13.86 -18.38
C LYS A 261 -10.52 14.06 -19.88
#